data_AF-A0A5N7CH81-F1
#
_entry.id   AF-A0A5N7CH81-F1
#
_cell.length_a   1.000
_cell.length_b   1.000
_cell.length_c   1.000
_cell.angle_alpha   90.00
_cell.angle_beta   90.00
_cell.angle_gamma   90.00
#
_symmetry.space_group_name_H-M   'P 1'
#
loop_
_entity.id
_entity.type
_entity.pdbx_description
1 polymer ?
#
loop_
_entity_poly.entity_id
_entity_poly.type
_entity_poly.pdbx_seq_one_letter_code
_entity_poly.pdbx_strand_id
1 'polypeptide(L)'
;MPQTYYDCPYPRMPCLVVTGLLGVSWPAMVFIYGPHATISHVMLVAYVVAQVLVFILNPENYYEFTRKSPDGSEVRVRRPLVGFKRCETLVGLTGGYEVRMDGWRYEPALVRI
;
A
#
# COMPACT_ATOMS: atom_id res chain seq x y z
N MET A 1 -22.46 8.96 0.84
CA MET A 1 -21.30 9.87 1.04
C MET A 1 -20.27 9.55 -0.03
N PRO A 2 -19.44 10.50 -0.48
CA PRO A 2 -18.42 10.23 -1.49
C PRO A 2 -17.43 9.17 -0.99
N GLN A 3 -16.98 8.31 -1.90
CA GLN A 3 -15.92 7.33 -1.66
C GLN A 3 -14.60 7.86 -2.23
N THR A 4 -13.50 7.41 -1.66
CA THR A 4 -12.16 7.81 -2.09
C THR A 4 -11.34 6.58 -2.45
N TYR A 5 -10.98 6.46 -3.72
CA TYR A 5 -10.07 5.43 -4.21
C TYR A 5 -8.67 6.00 -4.38
N TYR A 6 -7.64 5.17 -4.21
CA TYR A 6 -6.25 5.57 -4.41
C TYR A 6 -5.59 4.67 -5.44
N ASP A 7 -5.05 5.27 -6.49
CA ASP A 7 -4.18 4.59 -7.44
C ASP A 7 -2.76 4.45 -6.88
N CYS A 8 -2.02 3.45 -7.35
CA CYS A 8 -0.61 3.29 -6.96
C CYS A 8 0.19 4.52 -7.40
N PRO A 9 0.95 5.16 -6.48
CA PRO A 9 1.75 6.35 -6.80
C PRO A 9 3.03 6.02 -7.59
N TYR A 10 3.29 4.74 -7.85
CA TYR A 10 4.46 4.23 -8.54
C TYR A 10 4.07 3.11 -9.52
N PRO A 11 4.86 2.92 -10.59
CA PRO A 11 4.67 1.77 -11.48
C PRO A 11 5.06 0.47 -10.76
N ARG A 12 4.17 -0.54 -10.77
CA ARG A 12 4.37 -1.81 -10.05
C ARG A 12 5.58 -2.60 -10.56
N MET A 13 5.78 -2.64 -11.88
CA MET A 13 6.81 -3.46 -12.51
C MET A 13 8.23 -3.04 -12.08
N PRO A 14 8.63 -1.75 -12.16
CA PRO A 14 9.93 -1.31 -11.63
C PRO A 14 10.10 -1.61 -10.14
N CYS A 15 9.06 -1.43 -9.32
CA CYS A 15 9.15 -1.75 -7.89
C CYS A 15 9.43 -3.23 -7.65
N LEU A 16 8.75 -4.13 -8.38
CA LEU A 16 9.00 -5.57 -8.30
C LEU A 16 10.41 -5.95 -8.76
N VAL A 17 10.92 -5.31 -9.83
CA VAL A 17 12.29 -5.53 -10.30
C VAL A 17 13.30 -5.10 -9.24
N VAL A 18 13.13 -3.91 -8.65
CA VAL A 18 14.04 -3.39 -7.63
C VAL A 18 14.01 -4.25 -6.36
N THR A 19 12.83 -4.59 -5.84
CA THR A 19 12.73 -5.44 -4.64
C THR A 19 13.23 -6.85 -4.91
N GLY A 20 13.00 -7.39 -6.12
CA GLY A 20 13.53 -8.67 -6.56
C GLY A 20 15.06 -8.68 -6.63
N LEU A 21 15.67 -7.66 -7.25
CA LEU A 21 17.14 -7.53 -7.32
C LEU A 21 17.76 -7.40 -5.92
N LEU A 22 17.17 -6.60 -5.04
CA LEU A 22 17.62 -6.48 -3.65
C LEU A 22 17.49 -7.84 -2.92
N GLY A 23 16.38 -8.54 -3.12
CA GLY A 23 16.12 -9.86 -2.54
C GLY A 23 17.11 -10.93 -2.98
N VAL A 24 17.67 -10.84 -4.19
CA VAL A 24 18.74 -11.75 -4.67
C VAL A 24 20.12 -11.26 -4.24
N SER A 25 20.36 -9.96 -4.19
CA SER A 25 21.67 -9.41 -3.81
C SER A 25 22.05 -9.71 -2.37
N TRP A 26 21.09 -9.71 -1.44
CA TRP A 26 21.36 -10.00 -0.04
C TRP A 26 21.92 -11.43 0.18
N PRO A 27 21.25 -12.52 -0.25
CA PRO A 27 21.80 -13.86 -0.10
C PRO A 27 23.09 -14.05 -0.90
N ALA A 28 23.25 -13.38 -2.05
CA ALA A 28 24.52 -13.38 -2.79
C ALA A 28 25.67 -12.78 -1.96
N MET A 29 25.45 -11.65 -1.28
CA MET A 29 26.45 -11.05 -0.40
C MET A 29 26.76 -11.93 0.82
N VAL A 30 25.72 -12.56 1.39
CA VAL A 30 25.90 -13.52 2.49
C VAL A 30 26.73 -14.73 2.04
N PHE A 31 26.53 -15.22 0.82
CA PHE A 31 27.29 -16.34 0.27
C PHE A 31 28.76 -15.99 -0.01
N ILE A 32 29.03 -14.79 -0.56
CA ILE A 32 30.37 -14.37 -0.97
C ILE A 32 31.22 -13.90 0.24
N TYR A 33 30.64 -13.09 1.12
CA TYR A 33 31.37 -12.42 2.20
C TYR A 33 31.06 -12.98 3.60
N GLY A 34 30.05 -13.84 3.71
CA GLY A 34 29.58 -14.38 4.98
C GLY A 34 28.47 -13.52 5.63
N PRO A 35 27.80 -14.07 6.65
CA PRO A 35 26.68 -13.42 7.33
C PRO A 35 27.09 -12.23 8.20
N HIS A 36 28.34 -12.20 8.70
CA HIS A 36 28.82 -11.17 9.61
C HIS A 36 29.48 -9.97 8.91
N ALA A 37 29.61 -10.02 7.58
CA ALA A 37 30.18 -8.91 6.83
C ALA A 37 29.26 -7.67 6.87
N THR A 38 29.86 -6.49 6.97
CA THR A 38 29.13 -5.21 6.97
C THR A 38 28.26 -5.06 5.70
N ILE A 39 28.77 -5.51 4.55
CA ILE A 39 28.05 -5.40 3.27
C ILE A 39 26.75 -6.24 3.26
N SER A 40 26.75 -7.43 3.87
CA SER A 40 25.57 -8.28 3.99
C SER A 40 24.48 -7.62 4.83
N HIS A 41 24.87 -6.92 5.90
CA HIS A 41 23.94 -6.17 6.75
C HIS A 41 23.38 -4.93 6.04
N VAL A 42 24.23 -4.18 5.34
CA VAL A 42 23.80 -3.01 4.55
C VAL A 42 22.75 -3.43 3.51
N MET A 43 22.99 -4.54 2.81
CA MET A 43 22.02 -5.06 1.82
C MET A 43 20.73 -5.53 2.47
N LEU A 44 20.80 -6.19 3.63
CA LEU A 44 19.61 -6.58 4.39
C LEU A 44 18.77 -5.36 4.79
N VAL A 45 19.42 -4.32 5.33
CA VAL A 45 18.74 -3.08 5.74
C VAL A 45 18.11 -2.40 4.53
N ALA A 46 18.84 -2.29 3.41
CA ALA A 46 18.30 -1.71 2.18
C ALA A 46 17.08 -2.49 1.66
N TYR A 47 17.14 -3.82 1.68
CA TYR A 47 16.02 -4.69 1.30
C TYR A 47 14.80 -4.49 2.21
N VAL A 48 15.00 -4.48 3.53
CA VAL A 48 13.92 -4.28 4.50
C VAL A 48 13.28 -2.90 4.34
N VAL A 49 14.08 -1.84 4.19
CA VAL A 49 13.57 -0.48 3.98
C VAL A 49 12.75 -0.40 2.69
N ALA A 50 13.24 -1.01 1.60
CA ALA A 50 12.50 -1.04 0.34
C ALA A 50 11.15 -1.77 0.49
N GLN A 51 11.12 -2.91 1.19
CA GLN A 51 9.88 -3.66 1.46
C GLN A 51 8.89 -2.87 2.30
N VAL A 52 9.36 -2.21 3.37
CA VAL A 52 8.52 -1.37 4.22
C VAL A 52 7.93 -0.20 3.44
N LEU A 53 8.73 0.47 2.59
CA LEU A 53 8.24 1.56 1.75
C LEU A 53 7.19 1.06 0.75
N VAL A 54 7.44 -0.05 0.05
CA VAL A 54 6.45 -0.62 -0.86
C VAL A 54 5.19 -1.02 -0.10
N PHE A 55 5.31 -1.59 1.09
CA PHE A 55 4.15 -1.99 1.90
C PHE A 55 3.31 -0.77 2.32
N ILE A 56 3.93 0.28 2.86
CA ILE A 56 3.23 1.47 3.35
C ILE A 56 2.59 2.27 2.21
N LEU A 57 3.30 2.36 1.07
CA LEU A 57 2.85 3.15 -0.08
C LEU A 57 1.92 2.38 -1.02
N ASN A 58 1.71 1.08 -0.80
CA ASN A 58 0.77 0.30 -1.58
C ASN A 58 -0.67 0.57 -1.09
N PRO A 59 -1.54 1.20 -1.92
CA PRO A 59 -2.93 1.44 -1.55
C PRO A 59 -3.75 0.15 -1.36
N GLU A 60 -3.27 -0.99 -1.84
CA GLU A 60 -3.88 -2.31 -1.58
C GLU A 60 -3.64 -2.81 -0.16
N ASN A 61 -2.68 -2.23 0.58
CA ASN A 61 -2.52 -2.52 2.00
C ASN A 61 -3.43 -1.59 2.79
N TYR A 62 -4.63 -2.10 3.08
CA TYR A 62 -5.68 -1.38 3.79
C TYR A 62 -5.96 -1.96 5.17
N TYR A 63 -6.46 -1.11 6.06
CA TYR A 63 -7.11 -1.49 7.30
C TYR A 63 -8.60 -1.73 7.02
N GLU A 64 -9.10 -2.90 7.42
CA GLU A 64 -10.52 -3.27 7.31
C GLU A 64 -11.23 -3.07 8.65
N PHE A 65 -12.38 -2.41 8.63
CA PHE A 65 -13.23 -2.26 9.82
C PHE A 65 -14.70 -2.12 9.42
N THR A 66 -15.59 -2.30 10.39
CA THR A 66 -17.04 -2.13 10.18
C THR A 66 -17.49 -0.80 10.76
N ARG A 67 -18.34 -0.07 10.03
CA ARG A 67 -18.94 1.18 10.48
C ARG A 67 -20.46 1.12 10.28
N LYS A 68 -21.22 1.58 11.27
CA LYS A 68 -22.67 1.76 11.11
C LYS A 68 -22.94 2.97 10.24
N SER A 69 -23.67 2.75 9.15
CA SER A 69 -24.24 3.78 8.28
C SER A 69 -25.32 4.57 9.03
N PRO A 70 -25.64 5.80 8.62
CA PRO A 70 -26.76 6.56 9.20
C PRO A 70 -28.09 5.80 9.16
N ASP A 71 -28.26 4.90 8.21
CA ASP A 71 -29.46 4.06 8.04
C ASP A 71 -29.48 2.85 8.99
N GLY A 72 -28.54 2.76 9.94
CA GLY A 72 -28.40 1.67 10.91
C GLY A 72 -27.76 0.39 10.35
N SER A 73 -27.52 0.32 9.04
CA SER A 73 -26.85 -0.80 8.38
C SER A 73 -25.35 -0.83 8.68
N GLU A 74 -24.77 -2.02 8.84
CA GLU A 74 -23.33 -2.18 8.97
C GLU A 74 -22.65 -2.23 7.61
N VAL A 75 -21.65 -1.36 7.42
CA VAL A 75 -20.89 -1.25 6.18
C VAL A 75 -19.44 -1.60 6.48
N ARG A 76 -18.89 -2.46 5.65
CA ARG A 76 -17.51 -2.87 5.65
C ARG A 76 -16.66 -1.82 4.94
N VAL A 77 -15.67 -1.26 5.64
CA VAL A 77 -14.86 -0.11 5.19
C VAL A 77 -13.40 -0.52 5.06
N ARG A 78 -12.77 -0.07 3.97
CA ARG A 78 -11.33 -0.17 3.72
C ARG A 78 -10.69 1.21 3.75
N ARG A 79 -9.59 1.33 4.49
CA ARG A 79 -8.79 2.55 4.58
C ARG A 79 -7.31 2.26 4.33
N PRO A 80 -6.68 2.82 3.28
CA PRO A 80 -5.24 2.72 3.08
C PRO A 80 -4.45 3.40 4.21
N LEU A 81 -3.22 2.94 4.45
CA LEU A 81 -2.33 3.57 5.44
C LEU A 81 -1.90 4.96 4.99
N VAL A 82 -1.33 5.07 3.79
CA VAL A 82 -0.87 6.31 3.19
C VAL A 82 -1.57 6.50 1.84
N GLY A 83 -2.08 7.70 1.60
CA GLY A 83 -2.70 8.08 0.34
C GLY A 83 -2.13 9.39 -0.14
N PHE A 84 -1.76 9.47 -1.42
CA PHE A 84 -1.31 10.72 -2.03
C PHE A 84 -2.50 11.43 -2.67
N LYS A 85 -2.67 12.72 -2.40
CA LYS A 85 -3.78 13.52 -2.96
C LYS A 85 -3.80 13.51 -4.49
N ARG A 86 -2.63 13.44 -5.13
CA ARG A 86 -2.50 13.35 -6.60
C ARG A 86 -2.99 12.03 -7.19
N CYS A 87 -3.06 10.98 -6.39
CA CYS A 87 -3.50 9.63 -6.79
C CYS A 87 -4.92 9.35 -6.31
N GLU A 88 -5.62 10.38 -5.85
CA GLU A 88 -6.94 10.26 -5.27
C GLU A 88 -8.02 10.39 -6.34
N THR A 89 -8.88 9.38 -6.42
CA THR A 89 -10.06 9.39 -7.29
C THR A 89 -11.31 9.40 -6.42
N LEU A 90 -12.06 10.51 -6.47
CA LEU A 90 -13.31 10.66 -5.75
C LEU A 90 -14.46 10.08 -6.56
N VAL A 91 -15.20 9.16 -5.94
CA VAL A 91 -16.32 8.43 -6.57
C VAL A 91 -17.62 8.76 -5.85
N GLY A 92 -18.71 8.93 -6.60
CA GLY A 92 -20.04 9.20 -6.04
C GLY A 92 -20.34 10.67 -5.69
N LEU A 93 -19.57 11.62 -6.26
CA LEU A 93 -19.85 13.07 -6.16
C LEU A 93 -20.88 13.57 -7.19
N THR A 94 -21.01 12.88 -8.33
CA THR A 94 -21.88 13.28 -9.46
C THR A 94 -23.22 12.53 -9.49
N GLY A 95 -23.67 11.95 -8.37
CA GLY A 95 -24.95 11.25 -8.28
C GLY A 95 -24.93 9.79 -8.72
N GLY A 96 -23.75 9.25 -9.06
CA GLY A 96 -23.55 7.80 -9.15
C GLY A 96 -23.52 7.19 -7.75
N TYR A 97 -24.34 6.16 -7.55
CA TYR A 97 -24.52 5.36 -6.32
C TYR A 97 -23.23 5.07 -5.52
N GLU A 98 -23.36 4.68 -4.24
CA GLU A 98 -22.26 4.06 -3.49
C GLU A 98 -21.63 2.95 -4.35
N VAL A 99 -20.48 3.21 -4.97
CA VAL A 99 -19.83 2.24 -5.85
C VAL A 99 -19.13 1.21 -4.98
N ARG A 100 -19.88 0.20 -4.52
CA ARG A 100 -19.32 -0.96 -3.83
C ARG A 100 -18.71 -1.88 -4.88
N MET A 101 -17.51 -1.56 -5.37
CA MET A 101 -16.88 -2.39 -6.42
C MET A 101 -16.72 -3.85 -5.98
N ASP A 102 -16.45 -4.10 -4.69
CA ASP A 102 -16.23 -5.45 -4.14
C ASP A 102 -17.07 -5.73 -2.87
N GLY A 103 -18.18 -5.00 -2.67
CA GLY A 103 -18.95 -5.04 -1.41
C GLY A 103 -18.33 -4.22 -0.26
N TRP A 104 -17.15 -3.62 -0.48
CA TRP A 104 -16.47 -2.73 0.45
C TRP A 104 -16.72 -1.26 0.11
N ARG A 105 -16.65 -0.41 1.14
CA ARG A 105 -16.65 1.04 1.00
C ARG A 105 -15.24 1.58 1.24
N TYR A 106 -14.74 2.41 0.32
CA TYR A 106 -13.39 2.98 0.43
C TYR A 106 -13.43 4.37 1.07
N GLU A 107 -12.61 4.57 2.10
CA GLU A 107 -12.44 5.84 2.80
C GLU A 107 -11.04 6.46 2.56
N PRO A 108 -10.90 7.79 2.76
CA PRO A 108 -9.61 8.47 2.67
C PRO A 108 -8.55 7.82 3.55
N ALA A 109 -7.31 7.76 3.06
CA ALA A 109 -6.19 7.15 3.77
C ALA A 109 -5.95 7.76 5.16
N LEU A 110 -5.37 6.96 6.07
CA LEU A 110 -5.07 7.39 7.43
C LEU A 110 -4.13 8.60 7.46
N VAL A 111 -3.07 8.56 6.65
CA VAL A 111 -2.17 9.67 6.39
C VAL A 111 -2.34 10.11 4.94
N ARG A 112 -2.73 11.37 4.75
CA ARG A 112 -2.87 11.99 3.43
C ARG A 112 -1.67 12.90 3.16
N ILE A 113 -0.95 12.64 2.08
CA ILE A 113 0.24 13.39 1.64
C ILE A 113 -0.07 14.14 0.34
#